data_AF-A0AAV5G2N7-F1
#
_entry.id   AF-A0AAV5G2N7-F1
#
_cell.length_a   1.000
_cell.length_b   1.000
_cell.length_c   1.000
_cell.angle_alpha   90.00
_cell.angle_beta   90.00
_cell.angle_gamma   90.00
#
_symmetry.space_group_name_H-M   'P 1'
#
loop_
_entity.id
_entity.type
_entity.pdbx_description
1 polymer ?
#
loop_
_entity_poly.entity_id
_entity_poly.type
_entity_poly.pdbx_seq_one_letter_code
_entity_poly.pdbx_strand_id
1 'polypeptide(L)'
;MAITEFLLFILTATLGGMFLCGANDLITIFVAPECFSLCSYLLSGYTKRDLRSNEATMKYLLMGGAKLFYSGSWFLLAIWFIWGGDRASRNCEWSYQYTNV
;
A
#
# COMPACT_ATOMS: atom_id res chain seq x y z
N MET A 1 14.01 0.72 29.94
CA MET A 1 13.05 1.65 29.30
C MET A 1 12.90 1.41 27.79
N ALA A 2 13.29 0.24 27.25
CA ALA A 2 13.31 -0.04 25.81
C ALA A 2 12.24 -1.06 25.35
N ILE A 3 11.76 -1.93 26.25
CA ILE A 3 10.79 -2.99 25.91
C ILE A 3 9.43 -2.41 25.50
N THR A 4 9.00 -1.31 26.13
CA THR A 4 7.72 -0.66 25.83
C THR A 4 7.67 -0.06 24.43
N GLU A 5 8.74 0.59 23.97
CA GLU A 5 8.77 1.19 22.62
C GLU A 5 8.76 0.11 21.53
N PHE A 6 9.49 -0.98 21.74
CA PHE A 6 9.48 -2.14 20.85
C PHE A 6 8.08 -2.79 20.75
N LEU A 7 7.43 -3.00 21.90
CA LEU A 7 6.06 -3.50 21.96
C LEU A 7 5.06 -2.54 21.29
N LEU A 8 5.23 -1.23 21.45
CA LEU A 8 4.36 -0.21 20.86
C LEU A 8 4.43 -0.21 19.34
N PHE A 9 5.64 -0.36 18.76
CA PHE A 9 5.79 -0.50 17.31
C PHE A 9 5.16 -1.78 16.76
N ILE A 10 5.29 -2.90 17.47
CA ILE A 10 4.65 -4.18 17.08
C ILE A 10 3.12 -4.12 17.20
N LEU A 11 2.60 -3.47 18.25
CA LEU A 11 1.16 -3.30 18.43
C LEU A 11 0.58 -2.39 17.34
N THR A 12 1.26 -1.29 17.03
CA THR A 12 0.85 -0.38 15.95
C THR A 12 0.91 -1.07 14.58
N ALA A 13 1.94 -1.90 14.34
CA ALA A 13 2.01 -2.70 13.11
C ALA A 13 0.83 -3.68 13.02
N THR A 14 0.58 -4.49 14.05
CA THR A 14 -0.55 -5.44 14.04
C THR A 14 -1.91 -4.76 13.87
N LEU A 15 -2.12 -3.58 14.46
CA LEU A 15 -3.30 -2.75 14.20
C LEU A 15 -3.43 -2.35 12.72
N GLY A 16 -2.34 -1.92 12.07
CA GLY A 16 -2.33 -1.65 10.63
C GLY A 16 -2.69 -2.88 9.78
N GLY A 17 -2.24 -4.07 10.20
CA GLY A 17 -2.60 -5.34 9.57
C GLY A 17 -4.08 -5.72 9.75
N MET A 18 -4.67 -5.41 10.91
CA MET A 18 -6.11 -5.59 11.13
C MET A 18 -6.95 -4.68 10.23
N PHE A 19 -6.52 -3.43 10.02
CA PHE A 19 -7.15 -2.51 9.05
C PHE A 19 -7.10 -3.03 7.62
N LEU A 20 -6.01 -3.70 7.22
CA LEU A 20 -5.92 -4.37 5.92
C LEU A 20 -6.97 -5.47 5.76
N CYS A 21 -7.18 -6.28 6.81
CA CYS A 21 -8.11 -7.41 6.77
C CYS A 21 -9.59 -6.95 6.71
N GLY A 22 -9.90 -5.78 7.28
CA GLY A 22 -11.22 -5.15 7.23
C GLY A 22 -11.45 -4.16 6.09
N ALA A 23 -10.51 -4.02 5.15
CA ALA A 23 -10.57 -3.01 4.11
C ALA A 23 -11.63 -3.35 3.05
N ASN A 24 -12.65 -2.49 2.90
CA ASN A 24 -13.67 -2.58 1.86
C ASN A 24 -13.44 -1.60 0.69
N ASP A 25 -12.61 -0.57 0.90
CA ASP A 25 -12.29 0.44 -0.12
C ASP A 25 -10.88 0.25 -0.69
N LEU A 26 -10.74 0.57 -1.98
CA LEU A 26 -9.45 0.56 -2.68
C LEU A 26 -8.39 1.45 -1.99
N ILE A 27 -8.82 2.58 -1.41
CA ILE A 27 -7.93 3.48 -0.65
C ILE A 27 -7.36 2.76 0.59
N THR A 28 -8.19 2.04 1.34
CA THR A 28 -7.76 1.36 2.57
C THR A 28 -6.81 0.21 2.30
N ILE A 29 -7.03 -0.54 1.21
CA ILE A 29 -6.11 -1.58 0.74
C ILE A 29 -4.74 -1.00 0.36
N PHE A 30 -4.69 0.23 -0.16
CA PHE A 30 -3.43 0.88 -0.51
C PHE A 30 -2.71 1.48 0.71
N VAL A 31 -3.44 2.13 1.63
CA VAL A 31 -2.82 2.89 2.73
C VAL A 31 -2.42 1.99 3.92
N ALA A 32 -3.19 0.95 4.23
CA ALA A 32 -2.94 0.07 5.37
C ALA A 32 -1.57 -0.67 5.31
N PRO A 33 -1.15 -1.28 4.19
CA PRO A 33 0.15 -1.98 4.11
C PRO A 33 1.34 -1.02 4.11
N GLU A 34 1.15 0.24 3.72
CA GLU A 34 2.17 1.29 3.80
C GLU A 34 2.42 1.71 5.26
N CYS A 35 1.34 1.92 6.02
CA CYS A 35 1.43 2.15 7.47
C CYS A 35 2.07 0.96 8.20
N PHE A 36 1.72 -0.27 7.82
CA PHE A 36 2.32 -1.49 8.36
C PHE A 36 3.84 -1.55 8.10
N SER A 37 4.26 -1.29 6.87
CA SER A 37 5.68 -1.30 6.47
C SER A 37 6.49 -0.22 7.18
N LEU A 38 5.95 1.00 7.33
CA LEU A 38 6.59 2.08 8.08
C LEU A 38 6.90 1.69 9.53
N CYS A 39 5.97 1.02 10.21
CA CYS A 39 6.19 0.51 11.57
C CYS A 39 7.32 -0.53 11.60
N SER A 40 7.39 -1.42 10.60
CA SER A 40 8.48 -2.39 10.48
C SER A 40 9.84 -1.74 10.19
N TYR A 41 9.87 -0.64 9.42
CA TYR A 41 11.11 0.11 9.16
C TYR A 41 11.63 0.79 10.43
N LEU A 42 10.74 1.38 11.23
CA LEU A 42 11.10 1.96 12.52
C LEU A 42 11.62 0.89 13.50
N LEU A 43 11.06 -0.32 13.45
CA LEU A 43 11.51 -1.46 14.26
C LEU A 43 12.92 -1.94 13.88
N SER A 44 13.27 -1.93 12.59
CA SER A 44 14.61 -2.28 12.08
C SER A 44 15.71 -1.38 12.67
N GLY A 45 15.39 -0.12 12.99
CA GLY A 45 16.33 0.88 13.48
C GLY A 45 16.37 1.04 15.00
N TYR A 46 15.68 0.15 15.73
CA TYR A 46 15.51 0.28 17.17
C TYR A 46 16.85 0.24 17.93
N THR A 47 17.83 -0.54 17.46
CA THR A 47 19.17 -0.59 18.04
C THR A 47 20.07 0.50 17.45
N LYS A 48 19.94 1.73 17.97
CA LYS A 48 20.73 2.91 17.54
C LYS A 48 22.24 2.79 17.80
N ARG A 49 22.69 1.81 18.60
CA ARG A 49 24.10 1.63 18.97
C ARG A 49 24.92 0.87 17.92
N ASP A 50 24.26 0.13 17.03
CA ASP A 50 24.93 -0.63 15.98
C ASP A 50 24.82 0.10 14.63
N LEU A 51 25.96 0.51 14.07
CA LEU A 51 26.01 1.15 12.74
C LEU A 51 25.34 0.30 11.65
N ARG A 52 25.41 -1.03 11.77
CA ARG A 52 24.79 -1.97 10.82
C ARG A 52 23.26 -1.92 10.81
N SER A 53 22.63 -1.70 11.97
CA SER A 53 21.16 -1.55 12.08
C SER A 53 20.71 -0.20 11.50
N ASN A 54 21.53 0.83 11.69
CA ASN A 54 21.26 2.16 11.14
C ASN A 54 21.36 2.18 9.59
N GLU A 55 22.39 1.51 9.04
CA GLU A 55 22.50 1.33 7.58
C GLU A 55 21.34 0.51 6.99
N ALA A 56 20.95 -0.57 7.67
CA ALA A 56 19.83 -1.40 7.22
C ALA A 56 18.53 -0.59 7.17
N THR A 57 18.26 0.19 8.21
CA THR A 57 17.05 1.03 8.31
C THR A 57 16.99 2.08 7.20
N MET A 58 18.11 2.73 6.90
CA MET A 58 18.19 3.69 5.80
C MET A 58 17.87 3.02 4.45
N LYS A 59 18.41 1.81 4.21
CA LYS A 59 18.13 1.03 2.99
C LYS A 59 16.66 0.61 2.91
N TYR A 60 16.08 0.11 4.01
CA TYR A 60 14.67 -0.28 4.05
C TYR A 60 13.73 0.90 3.84
N LEU A 61 14.05 2.07 4.38
CA LEU A 61 13.25 3.28 4.21
C LEU A 61 13.31 3.80 2.76
N LEU A 62 14.49 3.78 2.13
CA LEU A 62 14.68 4.10 0.71
C LEU A 62 13.94 3.11 -0.21
N MET A 63 14.04 1.80 0.08
CA MET A 63 13.30 0.78 -0.68
C MET A 63 11.79 0.92 -0.51
N GLY A 64 11.32 1.34 0.68
CA GLY A 64 9.91 1.66 0.92
C GLY A 64 9.42 2.82 0.05
N GLY A 65 10.18 3.91 -0.04
CA GLY A 65 9.85 5.03 -0.93
C GLY A 65 9.79 4.63 -2.41
N ALA A 66 10.72 3.78 -2.86
CA ALA A 66 10.68 3.23 -4.21
C ALA A 66 9.42 2.36 -4.42
N LYS A 67 9.08 1.50 -3.44
CA LYS A 67 7.87 0.65 -3.50
C LYS A 67 6.59 1.46 -3.65
N LEU A 68 6.44 2.56 -2.91
CA LEU A 68 5.28 3.46 -3.02
C LEU A 68 5.09 3.99 -4.44
N PHE A 69 6.19 4.36 -5.11
CA PHE A 69 6.14 4.87 -6.48
C PHE A 69 5.72 3.78 -7.49
N TYR A 70 6.30 2.58 -7.39
CA TYR A 70 5.94 1.45 -8.27
C TYR A 70 4.51 0.97 -8.01
N SER A 71 4.12 0.84 -6.74
CA SER A 71 2.78 0.42 -6.32
C SER A 71 1.73 1.44 -6.75
N GLY A 72 1.97 2.74 -6.52
CA GLY A 72 1.08 3.80 -6.96
C GLY A 72 0.88 3.85 -8.47
N SER A 73 1.96 3.67 -9.24
CA SER A 73 1.90 3.60 -10.71
C SER A 73 1.08 2.41 -11.19
N TRP A 74 1.29 1.23 -10.60
CA TRP A 74 0.53 0.02 -10.92
C TRP A 74 -0.95 0.14 -10.54
N PHE A 75 -1.24 0.77 -9.40
CA PHE A 75 -2.59 0.98 -8.91
C PHE A 75 -3.42 1.87 -9.85
N LEU A 76 -2.82 2.97 -10.34
CA LEU A 76 -3.46 3.85 -11.32
C LEU A 76 -3.67 3.16 -12.67
N LEU A 77 -2.70 2.36 -13.12
CA LEU A 77 -2.83 1.55 -14.33
C LEU A 77 -4.01 0.55 -14.21
N ALA A 78 -4.15 -0.10 -13.06
CA ALA A 78 -5.22 -1.05 -12.81
C ALA A 78 -6.61 -0.37 -12.87
N ILE A 79 -6.76 0.80 -12.24
CA ILE A 79 -8.01 1.59 -12.32
C ILE A 79 -8.32 1.99 -13.76
N TRP A 80 -7.30 2.41 -14.52
CA TRP A 80 -7.47 2.77 -15.92
C TRP A 80 -7.95 1.59 -16.77
N PHE A 81 -7.40 0.39 -16.54
CA PHE A 81 -7.79 -0.81 -17.28
C PHE A 81 -9.23 -1.26 -16.95
N ILE A 82 -9.63 -1.20 -15.67
CA ILE A 82 -11.01 -1.50 -15.23
C ILE A 82 -12.00 -0.53 -15.87
N TRP A 83 -11.70 0.76 -15.86
CA TRP A 83 -12.54 1.78 -16.50
C TRP A 83 -12.54 1.71 -18.03
N GLY A 84 -11.47 1.19 -18.64
CA GLY A 84 -11.39 0.96 -20.08
C GLY A 84 -12.37 -0.11 -20.56
N GLY A 85 -12.45 -1.24 -19.83
CA GLY A 85 -13.39 -2.33 -20.14
C GLY A 85 -14.86 -1.91 -20.04
N ASP A 86 -15.21 -1.15 -19.00
CA ASP A 86 -16.59 -0.66 -18.80
C ASP A 86 -17.05 0.29 -19.93
N ARG A 87 -16.17 1.18 -20.39
CA ARG A 87 -16.49 2.08 -21.52
C ARG A 87 -16.72 1.32 -22.83
N ALA A 88 -16.01 0.22 -23.06
CA ALA A 88 -16.20 -0.59 -24.26
C ALA A 88 -17.58 -1.29 -24.27
N SER A 89 -18.04 -1.78 -23.12
CA SER A 89 -19.36 -2.43 -22.99
C SER A 89 -20.50 -1.44 -23.25
N ARG A 90 -20.47 -0.28 -22.59
CA ARG A 90 -21.51 0.76 -22.79
C ARG A 90 -21.55 1.24 -24.24
N ASN A 91 -20.41 1.39 -24.90
CA ASN A 91 -20.37 1.83 -26.30
C ASN A 91 -20.99 0.81 -27.29
N CYS A 92 -20.93 -0.48 -26.97
CA CYS A 92 -21.65 -1.50 -27.72
C CYS A 92 -23.16 -1.38 -27.50
N GLU A 93 -23.62 -1.24 -26.25
CA GLU A 93 -25.06 -1.07 -25.97
C GLU A 93 -25.66 0.13 -26.73
N TRP A 94 -24.96 1.28 -26.74
CA TRP A 94 -25.36 2.43 -27.54
C TRP A 94 -25.40 2.10 -29.05
N SER A 95 -24.39 1.41 -29.58
CA SER A 95 -24.34 1.04 -31.00
C SER A 95 -25.46 0.06 -31.41
N TYR A 96 -25.84 -0.86 -30.52
CA TYR A 96 -26.97 -1.78 -30.75
C TYR A 96 -28.32 -1.05 -30.76
N GLN A 97 -28.48 0.01 -29.96
CA GLN A 97 -29.68 0.85 -30.00
C GLN A 97 -29.78 1.69 -31.28
N TYR A 98 -28.67 2.18 -31.83
CA TYR A 98 -28.67 2.96 -33.08
C TYR A 98 -28.79 2.11 -34.36
N THR A 99 -28.52 0.80 -34.32
CA THR A 99 -28.67 -0.13 -35.46
C THR A 99 -30.07 -0.75 -35.57
N ASN A 100 -30.83 -0.81 -34.47
CA ASN A 100 -32.21 -1.34 -34.45
C ASN A 100 -33.29 -0.25 -34.61
N VAL A 101 -32.92 0.90 -35.20
CA VAL A 101 -33.81 2.01 -35.62
C VAL A 101 -33.52 2.31 -37.08
#